data_AF-A0A7J8L6H4-F1
#
_entry.id   AF-A0A7J8L6H4-F1
#
_cell.length_a   1.000
_cell.length_b   1.000
_cell.length_c   1.000
_cell.angle_alpha   90.00
_cell.angle_beta   90.00
_cell.angle_gamma   90.00
#
_symmetry.space_group_name_H-M   'P 1'
#
loop_
_entity.id
_entity.type
_entity.pdbx_description
1 polymer ?
#
loop_
_entity_poly.entity_id
_entity_poly.type
_entity_poly.pdbx_seq_one_letter_code
_entity_poly.pdbx_strand_id
1 'polypeptide(L)'
;MLWIYYALLKKNEMHLIVINIFCCFIQSFYIVTYFYYGRKKEKLEAVKLMLLFNVFGSGLIFFSTYFLHNPKTRLCILGYICLGFSASTYAAPLAIVRKVIKTKSVEFMPFTLSVFLTIQAVMWFFYGLLKKDINIAVHHFIHAITFLN
;
A
#
# COMPACT_ATOMS: atom_id res chain seq x y z
N MET A 1 -4.74 -1.88 6.66
CA MET A 1 -5.29 -1.27 7.89
C MET A 1 -5.61 0.22 7.76
N LEU A 2 -4.65 1.11 7.46
CA LEU A 2 -4.91 2.57 7.39
C LEU A 2 -6.01 2.96 6.39
N TRP A 3 -6.01 2.38 5.18
CA TRP A 3 -7.05 2.60 4.18
C TRP A 3 -8.45 2.12 4.61
N ILE A 4 -8.54 1.08 5.44
CA ILE A 4 -9.80 0.62 6.03
C ILE A 4 -10.32 1.69 7.00
N TYR A 5 -9.46 2.21 7.87
CA TYR A 5 -9.82 3.30 8.78
C TYR A 5 -10.28 4.56 8.02
N TYR A 6 -9.56 4.93 6.97
CA TYR A 6 -9.96 6.05 6.10
C TYR A 6 -11.34 5.84 5.45
N ALA A 7 -11.57 4.66 4.87
CA ALA A 7 -12.83 4.35 4.19
C ALA A 7 -14.02 4.29 5.15
N LEU A 8 -13.82 3.79 6.38
CA LEU A 8 -14.83 3.81 7.45
C LEU A 8 -15.23 5.23 7.83
N LEU A 9 -14.28 6.18 7.88
CA LEU A 9 -14.56 7.58 8.19
C LEU A 9 -15.25 8.34 7.05
N LYS A 10 -14.97 7.99 5.79
CA LYS A 10 -15.52 8.69 4.61
C LYS A 10 -16.98 8.35 4.31
N LYS A 11 -17.54 7.27 4.87
CA LYS A 11 -18.94 6.83 4.70
C LYS A 11 -19.44 6.89 3.24
N ASN A 12 -18.73 6.27 2.29
CA ASN A 12 -19.29 5.84 0.99
C ASN A 12 -18.33 4.98 0.14
N GLU A 13 -17.30 4.40 0.74
CA GLU A 13 -16.18 3.79 0.02
C GLU A 13 -16.12 2.28 0.27
N MET A 14 -17.25 1.59 0.05
CA MET A 14 -17.34 0.14 0.31
C MET A 14 -16.31 -0.67 -0.51
N HIS A 15 -16.01 -0.25 -1.74
CA HIS A 15 -14.99 -0.87 -2.58
C HIS A 15 -13.61 -0.87 -1.92
N LEU A 16 -13.20 0.24 -1.30
CA LEU A 16 -11.93 0.36 -0.60
C LEU A 16 -11.88 -0.57 0.62
N ILE A 17 -12.98 -0.70 1.35
CA ILE A 17 -13.08 -1.60 2.51
C ILE A 17 -12.92 -3.06 2.07
N VAL A 18 -13.70 -3.50 1.07
CA VAL A 18 -13.71 -4.90 0.62
C VAL A 18 -12.34 -5.34 0.11
N ILE A 19 -11.72 -4.53 -0.76
CA ILE A 19 -10.40 -4.86 -1.33
C ILE A 19 -9.34 -4.92 -0.22
N ASN A 20 -9.31 -3.95 0.69
CA ASN A 20 -8.31 -3.93 1.74
C ASN A 20 -8.52 -5.03 2.79
N ILE A 21 -9.75 -5.43 3.11
CA ILE A 21 -10.00 -6.58 4.00
C ILE A 21 -9.47 -7.85 3.35
N PHE A 22 -9.75 -8.06 2.07
CA PHE A 22 -9.24 -9.21 1.33
C PHE A 22 -7.69 -9.22 1.28
N CYS A 23 -7.06 -8.08 1.02
CA CYS A 23 -5.61 -7.94 1.10
C CYS A 23 -5.06 -8.23 2.49
N CYS A 24 -5.73 -7.78 3.55
CA CYS A 24 -5.32 -8.06 4.92
C CYS A 24 -5.37 -9.56 5.22
N PHE A 25 -6.41 -10.26 4.75
CA PHE A 25 -6.52 -11.72 4.91
C PHE A 25 -5.35 -12.45 4.22
N ILE A 26 -5.05 -12.12 2.97
CA ILE A 26 -3.91 -12.68 2.23
C ILE A 26 -2.59 -12.37 2.94
N GLN A 27 -2.39 -11.14 3.37
CA GLN A 27 -1.16 -10.72 4.04
C GLN A 27 -0.97 -11.41 5.39
N SER A 28 -2.04 -11.61 6.16
CA SER A 28 -2.01 -12.41 7.38
C SER A 28 -1.59 -13.85 7.10
N PHE A 29 -2.09 -14.47 6.03
CA PHE A 29 -1.69 -15.82 5.63
C PHE A 29 -0.19 -15.89 5.29
N TYR A 30 0.35 -14.91 4.55
CA TYR A 30 1.79 -14.82 4.27
C TYR A 30 2.63 -14.68 5.53
N ILE A 31 2.19 -13.83 6.47
CA ILE A 31 2.88 -13.62 7.75
C ILE A 31 2.89 -14.93 8.56
N VAL A 32 1.76 -15.61 8.68
CA VAL A 32 1.68 -16.90 9.41
C VAL A 32 2.62 -17.93 8.78
N THR A 33 2.62 -18.04 7.44
CA THR A 33 3.51 -18.95 6.71
C THR A 33 4.98 -18.60 6.96
N TYR A 34 5.33 -17.32 6.95
CA TYR A 34 6.67 -16.84 7.28
C TYR A 34 7.07 -17.18 8.73
N PHE A 35 6.15 -17.04 9.68
CA PHE A 35 6.38 -17.43 11.08
C PHE A 35 6.46 -18.93 11.29
N TYR A 36 5.88 -19.74 10.41
CA TYR A 36 6.06 -21.18 10.42
C TYR A 36 7.46 -21.54 9.89
N TYR A 37 7.79 -21.16 8.65
CA TYR A 37 8.99 -21.64 7.95
C TYR A 37 10.28 -20.82 8.16
N GLY A 38 10.19 -19.57 8.63
CA GLY A 38 11.36 -18.67 8.70
C GLY A 38 12.41 -19.02 9.77
N ARG A 39 13.56 -18.36 9.72
CA ARG A 39 14.63 -18.53 10.72
C ARG A 39 14.35 -17.68 11.96
N LYS A 40 14.70 -18.19 13.16
CA LYS A 40 14.41 -17.51 14.45
C LYS A 40 14.88 -16.06 14.52
N LYS A 41 16.09 -15.75 14.01
CA LYS A 41 16.63 -14.38 14.00
C LYS A 41 15.81 -13.42 13.13
N GLU A 42 15.42 -13.85 11.93
CA GLU A 42 14.66 -13.04 10.98
C GLU A 42 13.20 -12.85 11.44
N LYS A 43 12.62 -13.87 12.08
CA LYS A 43 11.31 -13.80 12.72
C LYS A 43 11.27 -12.71 13.79
N LEU A 44 12.30 -12.59 14.63
CA LEU A 44 12.34 -11.56 15.67
C LEU A 44 12.33 -10.15 15.06
N GLU A 45 13.12 -9.93 14.02
CA GLU A 45 13.14 -8.65 13.30
C GLU A 45 11.79 -8.36 12.63
N ALA A 46 11.15 -9.38 12.04
CA ALA A 46 9.81 -9.25 11.47
C ALA A 46 8.77 -8.87 12.53
N VAL A 47 8.79 -9.50 13.73
CA VAL A 47 7.89 -9.13 14.85
C VAL A 47 8.10 -7.68 15.27
N LYS A 48 9.36 -7.24 15.42
CA LYS A 48 9.67 -5.86 15.81
C LYS A 48 9.09 -4.85 14.81
N LEU A 49 9.33 -5.07 13.51
CA LEU A 49 8.78 -4.22 12.45
C LEU A 49 7.25 -4.26 12.42
N MET A 50 6.65 -5.44 12.58
CA MET A 50 5.20 -5.59 12.63
C MET A 50 4.58 -4.82 13.78
N LEU A 51 5.12 -4.95 15.00
CA LEU A 51 4.66 -4.21 16.17
C LEU A 51 4.81 -2.70 15.96
N LEU A 52 5.99 -2.27 15.49
CA LEU A 52 6.29 -0.86 15.25
C LEU A 52 5.31 -0.22 14.27
N PHE A 53 5.10 -0.81 13.09
CA PHE A 53 4.27 -0.19 12.06
C PHE A 53 2.76 -0.47 12.24
N ASN A 54 2.38 -1.71 12.55
CA ASN A 54 0.96 -2.08 12.60
C ASN A 54 0.30 -1.74 13.93
N VAL A 55 1.00 -1.88 15.06
CA VAL A 55 0.39 -1.63 16.38
C VAL A 55 0.67 -0.20 16.81
N PHE A 56 1.95 0.15 16.98
CA PHE A 56 2.32 1.48 17.49
C PHE A 56 2.05 2.58 16.45
N GLY A 57 2.47 2.38 15.20
CA GLY A 57 2.27 3.37 14.13
C GLY A 57 0.79 3.63 13.85
N SER A 58 0.01 2.57 13.62
CA SER A 58 -1.43 2.75 13.38
C SER A 58 -2.19 3.24 14.62
N GLY A 59 -1.81 2.77 15.82
CA GLY A 59 -2.38 3.22 17.10
C GLY A 59 -2.13 4.69 17.37
N LEU A 60 -0.92 5.18 17.10
CA LEU A 60 -0.57 6.60 17.22
C LEU A 60 -1.37 7.47 16.24
N ILE A 61 -1.56 7.01 15.00
CA ILE A 61 -2.39 7.70 14.00
C ILE A 61 -3.85 7.73 14.45
N PHE A 62 -4.39 6.60 14.93
CA PHE A 62 -5.75 6.53 15.44
C PHE A 62 -5.94 7.47 16.63
N PHE A 63 -5.06 7.40 17.63
CA PHE A 63 -5.13 8.22 18.84
C PHE A 63 -5.02 9.71 18.51
N SER A 64 -4.02 10.11 17.73
CA SER A 64 -3.83 11.51 17.32
C SER A 64 -5.02 12.05 16.53
N THR A 65 -5.63 11.23 15.66
CA THR A 65 -6.79 11.64 14.86
C THR A 65 -8.11 11.61 15.63
N TYR A 66 -8.19 10.86 16.72
CA TYR A 66 -9.38 10.80 17.59
C TYR A 66 -9.67 12.16 18.25
N PHE A 67 -8.63 12.89 18.69
CA PHE A 67 -8.78 14.21 19.31
C PHE A 67 -9.15 15.33 18.33
N LEU A 68 -9.13 15.08 17.02
CA LEU A 68 -9.54 16.05 16.02
C LEU A 68 -11.08 16.14 15.95
N HIS A 69 -11.62 17.21 16.51
CA HIS A 69 -13.07 17.47 16.56
C HIS A 69 -13.69 17.66 15.17
N ASN A 70 -12.94 18.21 14.21
CA ASN A 70 -13.44 18.50 12.87
C ASN A 70 -13.35 17.26 11.95
N PRO A 71 -14.48 16.66 11.53
CA PRO A 71 -14.48 15.41 10.77
C PRO A 71 -13.84 15.57 9.38
N LYS A 72 -14.01 16.73 8.74
CA LYS A 72 -13.41 17.02 7.43
C LYS A 72 -11.88 17.10 7.51
N THR A 73 -11.36 17.82 8.51
CA THR A 73 -9.92 17.97 8.76
C THR A 73 -9.30 16.61 9.11
N ARG A 74 -9.96 15.82 9.95
CA ARG A 74 -9.54 14.46 10.30
C ARG A 74 -9.41 13.57 9.07
N LEU A 75 -10.43 13.60 8.20
CA LEU A 75 -10.42 12.81 6.96
C LEU A 75 -9.30 13.26 6.02
N CYS A 76 -9.08 14.57 5.89
CA CYS A 76 -8.04 15.14 5.04
C CYS A 76 -6.63 14.71 5.50
N ILE A 77 -6.32 14.87 6.79
CA ILE A 77 -5.04 14.46 7.38
C ILE A 77 -4.80 12.96 7.19
N LEU A 78 -5.81 12.14 7.50
CA LEU A 78 -5.69 10.69 7.34
C LEU A 78 -5.49 10.28 5.87
N GLY A 79 -6.14 10.99 4.94
CA GLY A 79 -5.92 10.81 3.51
C GLY A 79 -4.48 11.08 3.09
N TYR A 80 -3.88 12.19 3.55
CA TYR A 80 -2.46 12.49 3.27
C TYR A 80 -1.51 11.45 3.88
N ILE A 81 -1.78 10.97 5.09
CA ILE A 81 -0.98 9.91 5.72
C ILE A 81 -1.08 8.61 4.90
N CYS A 82 -2.29 8.21 4.49
CA CYS A 82 -2.49 7.02 3.66
C CYS A 82 -1.77 7.16 2.31
N LEU A 83 -1.83 8.33 1.69
CA LEU A 83 -1.16 8.61 0.42
C LEU A 83 0.36 8.52 0.56
N GLY A 84 0.93 9.17 1.57
CA GLY A 84 2.37 9.15 1.84
C GLY A 84 2.89 7.74 2.13
N PHE A 85 2.16 6.96 2.94
CA PHE A 85 2.51 5.57 3.21
C PHE A 85 2.38 4.68 1.97
N SER A 86 1.36 4.91 1.14
CA SER A 86 1.21 4.15 -0.12
C SER A 86 2.36 4.47 -1.08
N ALA A 87 2.76 5.74 -1.20
CA ALA A 87 3.87 6.15 -2.05
C ALA A 87 5.21 5.56 -1.58
N SER A 88 5.45 5.42 -0.26
CA SER A 88 6.69 4.82 0.25
C SER A 88 6.83 3.34 -0.13
N THR A 89 5.73 2.62 -0.37
CA THR A 89 5.78 1.22 -0.83
C THR A 89 6.43 1.05 -2.21
N TYR A 90 6.49 2.11 -3.03
CA TYR A 90 7.17 2.08 -4.33
C TYR A 90 8.69 2.03 -4.24
N ALA A 91 9.28 2.25 -3.06
CA ALA A 91 10.70 2.06 -2.85
C ALA A 91 11.15 0.62 -3.15
N ALA A 92 10.33 -0.38 -2.81
CA ALA A 92 10.63 -1.79 -3.05
C ALA A 92 10.71 -2.15 -4.55
N PRO A 93 9.69 -1.88 -5.39
CA PRO A 93 9.78 -2.16 -6.82
C PRO A 93 10.86 -1.32 -7.51
N LEU A 94 11.08 -0.06 -7.11
CA LEU A 94 12.17 0.74 -7.69
C LEU A 94 13.56 0.13 -7.39
N ALA A 95 13.73 -0.46 -6.20
CA ALA A 95 14.94 -1.20 -5.87
C ALA A 95 15.11 -2.47 -6.75
N ILE A 96 14.02 -3.14 -7.09
CA ILE A 96 14.02 -4.29 -8.02
C ILE A 96 14.41 -3.82 -9.43
N VAL A 97 13.80 -2.75 -9.96
CA VAL A 97 14.17 -2.17 -11.27
C VAL A 97 15.66 -1.82 -11.32
N ARG A 98 16.19 -1.18 -10.27
CA ARG A 98 17.63 -0.90 -10.16
C ARG A 98 18.47 -2.19 -10.20
N LYS A 99 18.01 -3.26 -9.55
CA LYS A 99 18.68 -4.57 -9.57
C LYS A 99 18.66 -5.20 -10.96
N VAL A 100 17.54 -5.14 -11.67
CA VAL A 100 17.40 -5.64 -13.06
C VAL A 100 18.37 -4.91 -13.98
N ILE A 101 18.43 -3.58 -13.92
CA ILE A 101 19.36 -2.79 -14.75
C ILE A 101 20.83 -3.16 -14.49
N LYS A 102 21.19 -3.35 -13.21
CA LYS A 102 22.56 -3.69 -12.81
C LYS A 102 22.95 -5.13 -13.16
N THR A 103 22.04 -6.08 -12.98
CA THR A 103 22.28 -7.50 -13.22
C THR A 103 21.99 -7.95 -14.64
N LYS A 104 21.34 -7.08 -15.44
CA LYS A 104 20.87 -7.38 -16.80
C LYS A 104 19.99 -8.65 -16.86
N SER A 105 19.34 -8.99 -15.76
CA SER A 105 18.49 -10.16 -15.61
C SER A 105 17.15 -9.77 -15.00
N VAL A 106 16.06 -10.30 -15.57
CA VAL A 106 14.68 -10.11 -15.12
C VAL A 106 14.21 -11.19 -14.13
N GLU A 107 15.11 -12.02 -13.62
CA GLU A 107 14.79 -13.13 -12.70
C GLU A 107 13.98 -12.68 -11.47
N PHE A 108 14.26 -11.48 -10.96
CA PHE A 108 13.57 -10.91 -9.78
C PHE A 108 12.30 -10.11 -10.13
N MET A 109 11.94 -10.02 -11.41
CA MET A 109 10.77 -9.28 -11.91
C MET A 109 9.95 -10.16 -12.85
N PRO A 110 9.09 -11.03 -12.31
CA PRO A 110 8.28 -11.93 -13.13
C PRO A 110 7.31 -11.13 -13.99
N PHE A 111 7.37 -11.36 -15.31
CA PHE A 111 6.58 -10.62 -16.31
C PHE A 111 5.08 -10.57 -15.99
N THR A 112 4.51 -11.70 -15.58
CA THR A 112 3.09 -11.80 -15.21
C THR A 112 2.70 -10.83 -14.10
N LEU A 113 3.53 -10.70 -13.06
CA LEU A 113 3.27 -9.79 -11.95
C LEU A 113 3.31 -8.33 -12.42
N SER A 114 4.30 -7.99 -13.24
CA SER A 114 4.42 -6.65 -13.84
C SER A 114 3.19 -6.30 -14.69
N VAL A 115 2.70 -7.22 -15.50
CA VAL A 115 1.49 -7.00 -16.32
C VAL A 115 0.26 -6.73 -15.46
N PHE A 116 0.01 -7.52 -14.41
CA PHE A 116 -1.13 -7.30 -13.52
C PHE A 116 -1.03 -5.97 -12.75
N LEU A 117 0.17 -5.59 -12.30
CA LEU A 117 0.40 -4.31 -11.64
C LEU A 117 0.18 -3.13 -12.59
N THR A 118 0.61 -3.24 -13.84
CA THR A 118 0.36 -2.24 -14.88
C THR A 118 -1.13 -2.11 -15.18
N ILE A 119 -1.86 -3.22 -15.34
CA ILE A 119 -3.33 -3.19 -15.56
C ILE A 119 -4.02 -2.52 -14.37
N GLN A 120 -3.62 -2.86 -13.14
CA GLN A 120 -4.18 -2.25 -11.92
C GLN A 120 -3.94 -0.74 -11.91
N ALA A 121 -2.72 -0.30 -12.21
CA ALA A 121 -2.37 1.12 -12.27
C ALA A 121 -3.17 1.85 -13.36
N VAL A 122 -3.33 1.26 -14.54
CA VAL A 122 -4.15 1.81 -15.63
C VAL A 122 -5.62 1.92 -15.22
N MET A 123 -6.19 0.92 -14.52
CA MET A 123 -7.57 1.01 -14.03
C MET A 123 -7.75 2.16 -13.03
N TRP A 124 -6.81 2.34 -12.10
CA TRP A 124 -6.86 3.46 -11.15
C TRP A 124 -6.61 4.82 -11.80
N PHE A 125 -5.81 4.88 -12.86
CA PHE A 125 -5.63 6.07 -13.69
C PHE A 125 -6.97 6.50 -14.30
N PHE A 126 -7.68 5.58 -14.96
CA PHE A 126 -8.99 5.87 -15.53
C PHE A 126 -10.03 6.20 -14.46
N TYR A 127 -10.00 5.52 -13.31
CA TYR A 127 -10.85 5.87 -12.17
C TYR A 127 -10.62 7.31 -11.70
N GLY A 128 -9.36 7.74 -11.57
CA GLY A 128 -8.98 9.11 -11.23
C GLY A 128 -9.47 10.12 -12.27
N LEU A 129 -9.29 9.84 -13.57
CA LEU A 129 -9.78 10.68 -14.65
C LEU A 129 -11.31 10.84 -14.63
N LEU A 130 -12.05 9.75 -14.46
CA LEU A 130 -13.52 9.75 -14.39
C LEU A 130 -14.03 10.54 -13.17
N LYS A 131 -13.27 10.52 -12.06
CA LYS A 131 -13.55 11.31 -10.85
C LYS A 131 -13.04 12.75 -10.94
N LYS A 132 -12.40 13.16 -12.04
CA LYS A 132 -11.70 14.44 -12.22
C LYS A 132 -10.64 14.72 -11.14
N ASP A 133 -10.04 13.67 -10.59
CA ASP A 133 -8.97 13.77 -9.60
C ASP A 133 -7.62 13.54 -10.29
N ILE A 134 -6.99 14.65 -10.68
CA ILE A 134 -5.71 14.66 -11.40
C ILE A 134 -4.59 14.06 -10.56
N ASN A 135 -4.66 14.15 -9.22
CA ASN A 135 -3.62 13.60 -8.35
C ASN A 135 -3.65 12.07 -8.35
N ILE A 136 -4.85 11.48 -8.30
CA ILE A 136 -5.02 10.02 -8.42
C ILE A 136 -4.59 9.55 -9.81
N ALA A 137 -4.97 10.28 -10.86
CA ALA A 137 -4.59 9.96 -12.23
C ALA A 137 -3.06 9.98 -12.40
N VAL A 138 -2.40 11.11 -12.15
CA VAL A 138 -0.95 11.26 -12.37
C VAL A 138 -0.14 10.24 -11.56
N HIS A 139 -0.53 9.98 -10.29
CA HIS A 139 0.14 8.99 -9.45
C HIS A 139 0.14 7.58 -10.07
N HIS A 140 -1.02 7.13 -10.56
CA HIS A 140 -1.15 5.80 -11.13
C HIS A 140 -0.62 5.69 -12.56
N PHE A 141 -0.57 6.81 -13.31
CA PHE A 141 0.10 6.84 -14.61
C PHE A 141 1.61 6.60 -14.47
N ILE A 142 2.27 7.27 -13.53
CA ILE A 142 3.70 7.07 -13.24
C ILE A 142 3.95 5.62 -12.78
N HIS A 143 3.05 5.07 -11.97
CA HIS A 143 3.11 3.68 -11.53
C HIS A 143 3.04 2.70 -12.72
N ALA A 144 2.14 2.92 -13.68
CA ALA A 144 2.01 2.07 -14.87
C ALA A 144 3.29 2.04 -15.72
N ILE A 145 3.95 3.18 -15.90
CA ILE A 145 5.21 3.27 -16.67
C ILE A 145 6.35 2.52 -15.98
N THR A 146 6.39 2.53 -14.65
CA THR A 146 7.49 1.92 -13.87
C THR A 146 7.56 0.39 -14.04
N PHE A 147 6.45 -0.26 -14.38
CA PHE A 147 6.36 -1.72 -14.55
C PHE A 147 6.34 -2.20 -16.01
N LEU A 148 6.39 -1.29 -16.98
CA LEU A 148 6.44 -1.61 -18.42
C LEU A 148 7.87 -1.75 -19.00
N ASN A 149 8.90 -1.43 -18.22
CA ASN A 149 10.33 -1.58 -18.59
C ASN A 149 10.98 -2.76 -17.87
#